data_AF-A0A9X7A3D8-F1
#
_entry.id   AF-A0A9X7A3D8-F1
#
_cell.length_a   1.000
_cell.length_b   1.000
_cell.length_c   1.000
_cell.angle_alpha   90.00
_cell.angle_beta   90.00
_cell.angle_gamma   90.00
#
_symmetry.space_group_name_H-M   'P 1'
#
loop_
_entity.id
_entity.type
_entity.pdbx_description
1 polymer ?
#
loop_
_entity_poly.entity_id
_entity_poly.type
_entity_poly.pdbx_seq_one_letter_code
_entity_poly.pdbx_strand_id
1 'polypeptide(L)'
;MKNTVNKITVIDSENHIPSIPHELKRGLKPRHITMISLGGTIGTGLFLASGGAIHNAGPGGVLAAYIAIGIMVYFLMTSLAEMATYMPVAGSFSTYATKFVDPALGFALGWNYWYNWAITIAAELAAVTMVMKFWLPHTSSLLWSSLFLVIIFLLNYLSVKGFGESEYWFSIIKVVTVIIFLISGFLMIFGIIGGEAVGFKNFTVGDAPFHGGFMATLGIFMAAGFSFQGTELLGVAAGESEEPERNIPRAARQIFWRILLFYVLSVFVIGLLIPYTNHNLASGDVAVSPFTLVFDKAGIAFAASVMNAVILTAVLSAGNSGMYASARMLWDMARQGKAPKALGRLNKRGVPVNALIITAAVGTLAFLASLFGDGVVYVWLLNASGMSGFIAWLGIAICHYRFRKAYVAQGKDLKDLPYKAKWFPFGPIFAFVLCGVVILGQNYSAFMGKAIDWNGVLVSYIGLPLFLVLWIGYKLIKRTKIVQLNECDLEN
;
A
#
# COMPACT_ATOMS: atom_id res chain seq x y z
N MET A 1 35.07 -56.39 32.37
CA MET A 1 33.92 -57.25 32.02
C MET A 1 32.70 -56.68 32.73
N LYS A 2 31.75 -56.12 31.95
CA LYS A 2 30.35 -55.75 32.25
C LYS A 2 29.97 -55.30 33.68
N ASN A 3 29.75 -53.99 33.85
CA ASN A 3 28.82 -53.45 34.84
C ASN A 3 27.50 -53.12 34.12
N THR A 4 26.45 -53.89 34.42
CA THR A 4 25.08 -53.62 34.00
C THR A 4 24.28 -53.33 35.27
N VAL A 5 23.95 -52.05 35.51
CA VAL A 5 22.93 -51.67 36.50
C VAL A 5 21.87 -50.88 35.75
N ASN A 6 20.66 -51.46 35.74
CA ASN A 6 19.45 -50.88 35.20
C ASN A 6 19.21 -49.47 35.74
N LYS A 7 19.22 -48.46 34.86
CA LYS A 7 18.57 -47.17 35.13
C LYS A 7 17.09 -47.31 34.78
N ILE A 8 16.27 -47.25 35.81
CA ILE A 8 14.82 -47.09 35.74
C ILE A 8 14.53 -45.78 34.99
N THR A 9 13.84 -45.88 33.86
CA THR A 9 13.31 -44.72 33.14
C THR A 9 12.13 -44.18 33.92
N VAL A 10 12.33 -43.08 34.66
CA VAL A 10 11.23 -42.27 35.16
C VAL A 10 10.64 -41.55 33.94
N ILE A 11 9.46 -41.98 33.51
CA ILE A 11 8.67 -41.29 32.50
C ILE A 11 8.00 -40.12 33.23
N ASP A 12 8.63 -38.94 33.20
CA ASP A 12 7.94 -37.71 33.60
C ASP A 12 6.87 -37.40 32.54
N SER A 13 5.63 -37.72 32.86
CA SER A 13 4.44 -37.29 32.14
C SER A 13 4.09 -35.85 32.52
N GLU A 14 5.01 -34.91 32.29
CA GLU A 14 4.66 -33.49 32.36
C GLU A 14 3.87 -33.10 31.11
N ASN A 15 2.60 -32.73 31.37
CA ASN A 15 1.71 -32.05 30.45
C ASN A 15 2.45 -30.96 29.66
N HIS A 16 2.82 -31.27 28.41
CA HIS A 16 3.22 -30.30 27.41
C HIS A 16 1.99 -29.44 27.06
N ILE A 17 1.65 -28.48 27.93
CA ILE A 17 0.85 -27.32 27.52
C ILE A 17 1.77 -26.58 26.54
N PRO A 18 1.44 -26.52 25.23
CA PRO A 18 2.30 -25.83 24.29
C PRO A 18 2.44 -24.37 24.73
N SER A 19 3.68 -23.96 25.02
CA SER A 19 4.00 -22.58 25.38
C SER A 19 3.48 -21.64 24.31
N ILE A 20 2.82 -20.57 24.74
CA ILE A 20 2.30 -19.55 23.82
C ILE A 20 3.54 -18.86 23.20
N PRO A 21 3.69 -18.85 21.86
CA PRO A 21 4.86 -18.25 21.24
C PRO A 21 4.97 -16.77 21.61
N HIS A 22 6.18 -16.32 21.98
CA HIS A 22 6.48 -14.89 22.22
C HIS A 22 6.96 -14.17 20.95
N GLU A 23 7.22 -14.91 19.87
CA GLU A 23 7.73 -14.40 18.59
C GLU A 23 6.91 -14.95 17.42
N LEU A 24 6.89 -14.19 16.32
CA LEU A 24 6.24 -14.61 15.08
C LEU A 24 7.02 -15.78 14.47
N LYS A 25 6.32 -16.80 13.98
CA LYS A 25 6.96 -17.92 13.27
C LYS A 25 7.48 -17.43 11.91
N ARG A 26 8.79 -17.56 11.68
CA ARG A 26 9.41 -17.36 10.36
C ARG A 26 8.95 -18.47 9.42
N GLY A 27 8.10 -18.14 8.45
CA GLY A 27 7.44 -19.14 7.57
C GLY A 27 7.40 -18.78 6.09
N LEU A 28 7.90 -17.60 5.70
CA LEU A 28 7.92 -17.12 4.32
C LEU A 28 9.24 -17.49 3.65
N LYS A 29 9.16 -18.05 2.43
CA LYS A 29 10.33 -18.34 1.60
C LYS A 29 10.78 -17.07 0.84
N PRO A 30 12.03 -16.98 0.37
CA PRO A 30 12.50 -15.85 -0.45
C PRO A 30 11.61 -15.53 -1.67
N ARG A 31 11.03 -16.56 -2.30
CA ARG A 31 10.05 -16.40 -3.40
C ARG A 31 8.78 -15.67 -2.95
N HIS A 32 8.31 -15.94 -1.72
CA HIS A 32 7.13 -15.29 -1.15
C HIS A 32 7.44 -13.82 -0.89
N ILE A 33 8.58 -13.52 -0.27
CA ILE A 33 9.00 -12.13 0.00
C ILE A 33 9.09 -11.31 -1.30
N THR A 34 9.65 -11.91 -2.35
CA THR A 34 9.75 -11.26 -3.67
C THR A 34 8.37 -10.97 -4.24
N MET A 35 7.47 -11.96 -4.23
CA MET A 35 6.11 -11.79 -4.75
C MET A 35 5.26 -10.86 -3.90
N ILE A 36 5.31 -10.92 -2.57
CA ILE A 36 4.65 -9.96 -1.67
C ILE A 36 5.07 -8.53 -2.03
N SER A 37 6.37 -8.31 -2.25
CA SER A 37 6.85 -6.98 -2.62
C SER A 37 6.34 -6.54 -4.01
N LEU A 38 6.20 -7.47 -4.97
CA LEU A 38 5.76 -7.17 -6.33
C LEU A 38 4.24 -6.98 -6.39
N GLY A 39 3.49 -7.99 -5.95
CA GLY A 39 2.03 -8.04 -6.01
C GLY A 39 1.35 -7.09 -5.04
N GLY A 40 1.90 -6.87 -3.85
CA GLY A 40 1.30 -5.98 -2.85
C GLY A 40 1.17 -4.52 -3.32
N THR A 41 1.93 -4.12 -4.35
CA THR A 41 1.82 -2.79 -4.95
C THR A 41 0.80 -2.72 -6.08
N ILE A 42 0.61 -3.82 -6.82
CA ILE A 42 -0.30 -3.84 -7.97
C ILE A 42 -1.71 -4.20 -7.49
N GLY A 43 -2.59 -3.20 -7.44
CA GLY A 43 -3.95 -3.35 -6.91
C GLY A 43 -5.00 -2.50 -7.63
N THR A 44 -6.08 -2.22 -6.93
CA THR A 44 -7.23 -1.43 -7.41
C THR A 44 -6.85 -0.02 -7.85
N GLY A 45 -5.80 0.57 -7.26
CA GLY A 45 -5.29 1.87 -7.73
C GLY A 45 -4.93 1.86 -9.21
N LEU A 46 -4.23 0.82 -9.68
CA LEU A 46 -3.86 0.72 -11.09
C LEU A 46 -5.04 0.32 -11.98
N PHE A 47 -5.83 -0.68 -11.58
CA PHE A 47 -6.85 -1.24 -12.46
C PHE A 47 -8.18 -0.49 -12.45
N LEU A 48 -8.56 0.12 -11.33
CA LEU A 48 -9.85 0.80 -11.14
C LEU A 48 -9.68 2.32 -11.04
N ALA A 49 -8.83 2.79 -10.14
CA ALA A 49 -8.72 4.24 -9.88
C ALA A 49 -8.13 5.01 -11.07
N SER A 50 -7.29 4.38 -11.89
CA SER A 50 -6.71 4.99 -13.08
C SER A 50 -7.74 5.44 -14.12
N GLY A 51 -8.90 4.78 -14.23
CA GLY A 51 -9.96 5.17 -15.15
C GLY A 51 -10.51 6.55 -14.84
N GLY A 52 -10.95 6.74 -13.60
CA GLY A 52 -11.43 8.03 -13.12
C GLY A 52 -10.33 9.11 -13.18
N ALA A 53 -9.08 8.74 -12.89
CA ALA A 53 -7.95 9.66 -13.00
C ALA A 53 -7.70 10.15 -14.44
N ILE A 54 -7.78 9.25 -15.43
CA ILE A 54 -7.66 9.60 -16.86
C ILE A 54 -8.84 10.47 -17.28
N HIS A 55 -10.06 10.09 -16.90
CA HIS A 55 -11.26 10.84 -17.24
C HIS A 55 -11.20 12.29 -16.72
N ASN A 56 -10.72 12.48 -15.49
CA ASN A 56 -10.74 13.78 -14.83
C ASN A 56 -9.55 14.70 -15.16
N ALA A 57 -8.37 14.16 -15.47
CA ALA A 57 -7.16 14.95 -15.71
C ALA A 57 -6.63 14.87 -17.16
N GLY A 58 -7.23 14.02 -17.99
CA GLY A 58 -6.76 13.76 -19.34
C GLY A 58 -5.48 12.92 -19.36
N PRO A 59 -5.05 12.47 -20.56
CA PRO A 59 -3.95 11.51 -20.69
C PRO A 59 -2.58 12.08 -20.28
N GLY A 60 -2.32 13.37 -20.50
CA GLY A 60 -1.09 14.03 -20.07
C GLY A 60 -1.10 14.38 -18.58
N GLY A 61 -2.24 14.85 -18.06
CA GLY A 61 -2.39 15.14 -16.63
C GLY A 61 -2.17 13.90 -15.76
N VAL A 62 -2.80 12.78 -16.11
CA VAL A 62 -2.59 11.53 -15.37
C VAL A 62 -1.15 11.01 -15.51
N LEU A 63 -0.53 11.11 -16.70
CA LEU A 63 0.84 10.65 -16.91
C LEU A 63 1.83 11.48 -16.09
N ALA A 64 1.67 12.81 -16.10
CA ALA A 64 2.50 13.72 -15.30
C ALA A 64 2.41 13.41 -13.81
N ALA A 65 1.20 13.13 -13.30
CA ALA A 65 1.00 12.78 -11.91
C ALA A 65 1.63 11.43 -11.52
N TYR A 66 1.42 10.37 -12.31
CA TYR A 66 2.03 9.07 -12.03
C TYR A 66 3.56 9.13 -12.11
N ILE A 67 4.13 9.97 -12.99
CA ILE A 67 5.57 10.22 -13.03
C ILE A 67 6.03 10.98 -11.78
N ALA A 68 5.35 12.09 -11.40
CA ALA A 68 5.73 12.91 -10.26
C ALA A 68 5.67 12.11 -8.94
N ILE A 69 4.57 11.41 -8.71
CA ILE A 69 4.39 10.53 -7.55
C ILE A 69 5.34 9.33 -7.63
N GLY A 70 5.59 8.78 -8.81
CA GLY A 70 6.58 7.71 -9.01
C GLY A 70 8.00 8.14 -8.59
N ILE A 71 8.44 9.34 -9.01
CA ILE A 71 9.74 9.89 -8.59
C ILE A 71 9.78 10.08 -7.07
N MET A 72 8.70 10.59 -6.49
CA MET A 72 8.57 10.78 -5.04
C MET A 72 8.69 9.45 -4.28
N VAL A 73 7.95 8.43 -4.71
CA VAL A 73 7.99 7.08 -4.13
C VAL A 73 9.39 6.47 -4.29
N TYR A 74 10.04 6.63 -5.44
CA TYR A 74 11.41 6.19 -5.63
C TYR A 74 12.37 6.79 -4.58
N PHE A 75 12.28 8.09 -4.33
CA PHE A 75 13.10 8.73 -3.28
C PHE A 75 12.74 8.24 -1.87
N LEU A 76 11.46 8.06 -1.55
CA LEU A 76 11.04 7.49 -0.27
C LEU A 76 11.56 6.08 -0.06
N MET A 77 11.54 5.24 -1.10
CA MET A 77 11.95 3.85 -1.00
C MET A 77 13.46 3.69 -0.91
N THR A 78 14.23 4.53 -1.59
CA THR A 78 15.69 4.59 -1.40
C THR A 78 16.06 5.13 -0.01
N SER A 79 15.29 6.11 0.51
CA SER A 79 15.43 6.61 1.89
C SER A 79 15.13 5.52 2.92
N LEU A 80 14.03 4.79 2.73
CA LEU A 80 13.64 3.67 3.59
C LEU A 80 14.64 2.53 3.51
N ALA A 81 15.17 2.21 2.32
CA ALA A 81 16.17 1.18 2.14
C ALA A 81 17.45 1.46 2.94
N GLU A 82 17.95 2.71 2.93
CA GLU A 82 19.14 3.09 3.73
C GLU A 82 18.91 2.84 5.22
N MET A 83 17.79 3.29 5.77
CA MET A 83 17.45 3.05 7.18
C MET A 83 17.23 1.57 7.48
N ALA A 84 16.51 0.85 6.62
CA ALA A 84 16.14 -0.55 6.84
C ALA A 84 17.31 -1.53 6.65
N THR A 85 18.33 -1.17 5.87
CA THR A 85 19.58 -1.94 5.84
C THR A 85 20.46 -1.69 7.05
N TYR A 86 20.41 -0.49 7.62
CA TYR A 86 21.19 -0.14 8.80
C TYR A 86 20.58 -0.72 10.08
N MET A 87 19.25 -0.62 10.21
CA MET A 87 18.48 -1.07 11.37
C MET A 87 17.27 -1.89 10.90
N PRO A 88 17.44 -3.20 10.61
CA PRO A 88 16.37 -4.05 10.10
C PRO A 88 15.39 -4.44 11.20
N VAL A 89 14.38 -3.58 11.44
CA VAL A 89 13.36 -3.80 12.48
C VAL A 89 11.96 -3.84 11.87
N ALA A 90 11.10 -4.76 12.37
CA ALA A 90 9.75 -4.95 11.85
C ALA A 90 8.85 -3.71 12.01
N GLY A 91 9.04 -2.94 13.09
CA GLY A 91 8.34 -1.66 13.32
C GLY A 91 8.70 -0.56 12.31
N SER A 92 9.76 -0.75 11.52
CA SER A 92 10.15 0.12 10.39
C SER A 92 10.12 1.61 10.77
N PHE A 93 9.43 2.45 10.00
CA PHE A 93 9.34 3.89 10.20
C PHE A 93 8.65 4.33 11.51
N SER A 94 7.83 3.48 12.14
CA SER A 94 7.33 3.77 13.51
C SER A 94 8.47 3.73 14.53
N THR A 95 9.35 2.72 14.41
CA THR A 95 10.56 2.61 15.23
C THR A 95 11.57 3.70 14.89
N TYR A 96 11.82 3.97 13.61
CA TYR A 96 12.74 5.04 13.18
C TYR A 96 12.26 6.41 13.68
N ALA A 97 10.97 6.69 13.64
CA ALA A 97 10.44 7.94 14.18
C ALA A 97 10.60 8.03 15.71
N THR A 98 10.41 6.91 16.41
CA THR A 98 10.64 6.82 17.86
C THR A 98 12.11 7.12 18.21
N LYS A 99 13.06 6.52 17.49
CA LYS A 99 14.50 6.63 17.79
C LYS A 99 15.14 7.93 17.27
N PHE A 100 14.75 8.41 16.09
CA PHE A 100 15.43 9.51 15.40
C PHE A 100 14.71 10.85 15.48
N VAL A 101 13.44 10.88 15.91
CA VAL A 101 12.59 12.09 15.85
C VAL A 101 11.94 12.39 17.20
N ASP A 102 10.90 11.64 17.57
CA ASP A 102 10.12 11.82 18.81
C ASP A 102 9.29 10.54 19.07
N PRO A 103 9.32 9.96 20.28
CA PRO A 103 8.48 8.80 20.62
C PRO A 103 6.98 8.98 20.35
N ALA A 104 6.45 10.20 20.48
CA ALA A 104 5.06 10.49 20.14
C ALA A 104 4.79 10.41 18.63
N LEU A 105 5.75 10.82 17.80
CA LEU A 105 5.62 10.69 16.35
C LEU A 105 5.64 9.21 15.95
N GLY A 106 6.52 8.41 16.55
CA GLY A 106 6.54 6.96 16.33
C GLY A 106 5.22 6.29 16.73
N PHE A 107 4.65 6.65 17.88
CA PHE A 107 3.32 6.18 18.29
C PHE A 107 2.24 6.53 17.24
N ALA A 108 2.18 7.79 16.81
CA ALA A 108 1.17 8.25 15.86
C ALA A 108 1.33 7.60 14.48
N LEU A 109 2.57 7.45 13.98
CA LEU A 109 2.85 6.79 12.70
C LEU A 109 2.50 5.30 12.73
N GLY A 110 2.75 4.60 13.85
CA GLY A 110 2.34 3.21 14.01
C GLY A 110 0.82 3.01 13.92
N TRP A 111 0.06 3.83 14.64
CA TRP A 111 -1.41 3.80 14.59
C TRP A 111 -1.96 4.26 13.24
N ASN A 112 -1.39 5.30 12.63
CA ASN A 112 -1.76 5.76 11.28
C ASN A 112 -1.51 4.67 10.23
N TYR A 113 -0.41 3.93 10.33
CA TYR A 113 -0.13 2.87 9.37
C TYR A 113 -1.04 1.65 9.54
N TRP A 114 -1.37 1.28 10.79
CA TRP A 114 -2.41 0.28 11.02
C TRP A 114 -3.76 0.73 10.45
N TYR A 115 -4.16 1.97 10.75
CA TYR A 115 -5.41 2.56 10.27
C TYR A 115 -5.46 2.59 8.73
N ASN A 116 -4.35 2.97 8.09
CA ASN A 116 -4.21 2.99 6.64
C ASN A 116 -4.59 1.62 6.05
N TRP A 117 -3.87 0.57 6.43
CA TRP A 117 -4.10 -0.78 5.90
C TRP A 117 -5.46 -1.36 6.28
N ALA A 118 -5.97 -1.03 7.47
CA ALA A 118 -7.31 -1.42 7.89
C ALA A 118 -8.40 -0.81 6.98
N ILE A 119 -8.24 0.45 6.58
CA ILE A 119 -9.14 1.11 5.62
C ILE A 119 -8.90 0.63 4.19
N THR A 120 -7.66 0.37 3.80
CA THR A 120 -7.36 -0.22 2.49
C THR A 120 -8.15 -1.52 2.32
N ILE A 121 -8.22 -2.38 3.33
CA ILE A 121 -9.06 -3.60 3.27
C ILE A 121 -10.52 -3.25 2.98
N ALA A 122 -11.08 -2.23 3.63
CA ALA A 122 -12.44 -1.78 3.34
C ALA A 122 -12.58 -1.25 1.89
N ALA A 123 -11.61 -0.49 1.41
CA ALA A 123 -11.59 0.03 0.03
C ALA A 123 -11.55 -1.12 -0.99
N GLU A 124 -10.70 -2.13 -0.73
CA GLU A 124 -10.59 -3.33 -1.54
C GLU A 124 -11.92 -4.12 -1.55
N LEU A 125 -12.58 -4.28 -0.40
CA LEU A 125 -13.89 -4.92 -0.33
C LEU A 125 -14.98 -4.13 -1.07
N ALA A 126 -14.94 -2.80 -1.07
CA ALA A 126 -15.83 -1.98 -1.90
C ALA A 126 -15.51 -2.15 -3.40
N ALA A 127 -14.25 -2.30 -3.78
CA ALA A 127 -13.89 -2.63 -5.16
C ALA A 127 -14.41 -4.01 -5.59
N VAL A 128 -14.39 -5.02 -4.70
CA VAL A 128 -14.99 -6.34 -4.98
C VAL A 128 -16.43 -6.19 -5.43
N THR A 129 -17.24 -5.38 -4.73
CA THR A 129 -18.68 -5.26 -5.02
C THR A 129 -18.90 -4.64 -6.39
N MET A 130 -18.15 -3.60 -6.74
CA MET A 130 -18.18 -2.96 -8.07
C MET A 130 -17.82 -3.96 -9.18
N VAL A 131 -16.83 -4.82 -8.95
CA VAL A 131 -16.36 -5.81 -9.93
C VAL A 131 -17.34 -6.99 -10.03
N MET A 132 -17.90 -7.46 -8.92
CA MET A 132 -18.87 -8.57 -8.92
C MET A 132 -20.18 -8.19 -9.62
N LYS A 133 -20.58 -6.91 -9.54
CA LYS A 133 -21.74 -6.38 -10.26
C LYS A 133 -21.60 -6.43 -11.78
N PHE A 134 -20.40 -6.63 -12.33
CA PHE A 134 -20.23 -6.93 -13.75
C PHE A 134 -20.94 -8.24 -14.16
N TRP A 135 -20.81 -9.31 -13.37
CA TRP A 135 -21.50 -10.58 -13.64
C TRP A 135 -22.89 -10.65 -13.01
N LEU A 136 -23.05 -10.06 -11.84
CA LEU A 136 -24.24 -10.21 -10.99
C LEU A 136 -24.75 -8.84 -10.52
N PRO A 137 -25.26 -7.98 -11.43
CA PRO A 137 -25.54 -6.56 -11.16
C PRO A 137 -26.58 -6.31 -10.06
N HIS A 138 -27.53 -7.24 -9.87
CA HIS A 138 -28.63 -7.11 -8.92
C HIS A 138 -28.33 -7.72 -7.54
N THR A 139 -27.08 -8.15 -7.31
CA THR A 139 -26.70 -8.74 -6.02
C THR A 139 -26.33 -7.70 -4.98
N SER A 140 -26.51 -8.04 -3.72
CA SER A 140 -26.22 -7.15 -2.59
C SER A 140 -24.72 -6.94 -2.43
N SER A 141 -24.28 -5.69 -2.29
CA SER A 141 -22.90 -5.35 -1.97
C SER A 141 -22.46 -6.00 -0.66
N LEU A 142 -23.35 -6.06 0.34
CA LEU A 142 -23.10 -6.71 1.63
C LEU A 142 -22.72 -8.19 1.49
N LEU A 143 -23.34 -8.90 0.53
CA LEU A 143 -23.05 -10.32 0.30
C LEU A 143 -21.59 -10.50 -0.14
N TRP A 144 -21.16 -9.75 -1.16
CA TRP A 144 -19.80 -9.88 -1.71
C TRP A 144 -18.73 -9.35 -0.78
N SER A 145 -18.95 -8.20 -0.16
CA SER A 145 -18.01 -7.64 0.82
C SER A 145 -17.85 -8.56 2.03
N SER A 146 -18.93 -9.17 2.53
CA SER A 146 -18.86 -10.13 3.63
C SER A 146 -18.14 -11.42 3.24
N LEU A 147 -18.47 -11.97 2.06
CA LEU A 147 -17.84 -13.19 1.56
C LEU A 147 -16.33 -13.02 1.40
N PHE A 148 -15.89 -11.95 0.75
CA PHE A 148 -14.47 -11.69 0.52
C PHE A 148 -13.74 -11.34 1.82
N LEU A 149 -14.39 -10.64 2.75
CA LEU A 149 -13.81 -10.39 4.07
C LEU A 149 -13.56 -11.69 4.83
N VAL A 150 -14.50 -12.65 4.79
CA VAL A 150 -14.34 -13.97 5.40
C VAL A 150 -13.20 -14.74 4.74
N ILE A 151 -13.09 -14.71 3.40
CA ILE A 151 -11.99 -15.35 2.67
C ILE A 151 -10.64 -14.77 3.12
N ILE A 152 -10.49 -13.44 3.11
CA ILE A 152 -9.25 -12.76 3.52
C ILE A 152 -8.91 -13.06 4.98
N PHE A 153 -9.91 -13.04 5.86
CA PHE A 153 -9.74 -13.37 7.28
C PHE A 153 -9.24 -14.81 7.47
N LEU A 154 -9.86 -15.78 6.78
CA LEU A 154 -9.48 -17.19 6.89
C LEU A 154 -8.08 -17.45 6.33
N LEU A 155 -7.70 -16.82 5.22
CA LEU A 155 -6.34 -16.93 4.67
C LEU A 155 -5.28 -16.48 5.68
N ASN A 156 -5.55 -15.40 6.41
CA ASN A 156 -4.65 -14.88 7.44
C ASN A 156 -4.73 -15.64 8.77
N TYR A 157 -5.90 -16.18 9.11
CA TYR A 157 -6.13 -16.92 10.35
C TYR A 157 -5.52 -18.33 10.33
N LEU A 158 -5.60 -19.01 9.18
CA LEU A 158 -5.23 -20.42 9.07
C LEU A 158 -3.72 -20.65 9.12
N SER A 159 -2.93 -19.89 8.36
CA SER A 159 -1.47 -20.02 8.36
C SER A 159 -0.77 -18.89 7.62
N VAL A 160 0.36 -18.42 8.17
CA VAL A 160 1.32 -17.53 7.50
C VAL A 160 1.84 -18.12 6.19
N LYS A 161 1.93 -19.45 6.08
CA LYS A 161 2.30 -20.14 4.82
C LYS A 161 1.18 -20.07 3.78
N GLY A 162 -0.07 -20.17 4.22
CA GLY A 162 -1.24 -20.04 3.34
C GLY A 162 -1.29 -18.66 2.71
N PHE A 163 -1.09 -17.62 3.53
CA PHE A 163 -0.88 -16.25 3.06
C PHE A 163 0.21 -16.16 1.97
N GLY A 164 1.41 -16.68 2.23
CA GLY A 164 2.54 -16.56 1.30
C GLY A 164 2.33 -17.29 -0.03
N GLU A 165 1.72 -18.48 -0.02
CA GLU A 165 1.39 -19.22 -1.25
C GLU A 165 0.27 -18.53 -2.04
N SER A 166 -0.80 -18.07 -1.39
CA SER A 166 -1.87 -17.32 -2.07
C SER A 166 -1.33 -16.05 -2.72
N GLU A 167 -0.49 -15.31 -2.01
CA GLU A 167 0.09 -14.08 -2.54
C GLU A 167 1.03 -14.33 -3.72
N TYR A 168 1.80 -15.43 -3.70
CA TYR A 168 2.62 -15.84 -4.83
C TYR A 168 1.78 -16.03 -6.11
N TRP A 169 0.66 -16.75 -6.01
CA TRP A 169 -0.23 -17.01 -7.15
C TRP A 169 -1.00 -15.77 -7.59
N PHE A 170 -1.47 -14.93 -6.67
CA PHE A 170 -2.14 -13.69 -7.06
C PHE A 170 -1.17 -12.69 -7.73
N SER A 171 0.07 -12.61 -7.24
CA SER A 171 1.10 -11.74 -7.81
C SER A 171 1.48 -12.14 -9.23
N ILE A 172 1.66 -13.43 -9.49
CA ILE A 172 2.07 -13.90 -10.83
C ILE A 172 0.99 -13.62 -11.88
N ILE A 173 -0.29 -13.81 -11.53
CA ILE A 173 -1.43 -13.48 -12.42
C ILE A 173 -1.35 -12.01 -12.82
N LYS A 174 -1.25 -11.10 -11.84
CA LYS A 174 -1.17 -9.66 -12.09
C LYS A 174 0.00 -9.26 -12.98
N VAL A 175 1.20 -9.74 -12.66
CA VAL A 175 2.41 -9.38 -13.41
C VAL A 175 2.31 -9.86 -14.85
N VAL A 176 1.86 -11.10 -15.07
CA VAL A 176 1.67 -11.66 -16.42
C VAL A 176 0.62 -10.85 -17.19
N THR A 177 -0.51 -10.50 -16.57
CA THR A 177 -1.56 -9.70 -17.21
C THR A 177 -1.03 -8.34 -17.65
N VAL A 178 -0.26 -7.64 -16.81
CA VAL A 178 0.29 -6.32 -17.21
C VAL A 178 1.31 -6.45 -18.34
N ILE A 179 2.13 -7.51 -18.36
CA ILE A 179 3.06 -7.76 -19.47
C ILE A 179 2.29 -7.99 -20.78
N ILE A 180 1.27 -8.85 -20.77
CA ILE A 180 0.40 -9.09 -21.94
C ILE A 180 -0.27 -7.78 -22.38
N PHE A 181 -0.77 -7.01 -21.43
CA PHE A 181 -1.38 -5.71 -21.68
C PHE A 181 -0.42 -4.76 -22.42
N LEU A 182 0.81 -4.62 -21.94
CA LEU A 182 1.80 -3.74 -22.56
C LEU A 182 2.15 -4.21 -23.97
N ILE A 183 2.38 -5.51 -24.17
CA ILE A 183 2.69 -6.07 -25.49
C ILE A 183 1.54 -5.78 -26.46
N SER A 184 0.31 -6.18 -26.11
CA SER A 184 -0.87 -5.94 -26.95
C SER A 184 -1.08 -4.45 -27.22
N GLY A 185 -0.93 -3.61 -26.19
CA GLY A 185 -1.08 -2.16 -26.31
C GLY A 185 -0.06 -1.53 -27.26
N PHE A 186 1.22 -1.91 -27.19
CA PHE A 186 2.22 -1.44 -28.14
C PHE A 186 1.93 -1.93 -29.57
N LEU A 187 1.54 -3.19 -29.74
CA LEU A 187 1.14 -3.71 -31.06
C LEU A 187 -0.05 -2.93 -31.65
N MET A 188 -1.00 -2.50 -30.83
CA MET A 188 -2.12 -1.65 -31.25
C MET A 188 -1.65 -0.23 -31.60
N ILE A 189 -0.77 0.37 -30.80
CA ILE A 189 -0.25 1.73 -31.06
C ILE A 189 0.43 1.80 -32.44
N PHE A 190 1.18 0.76 -32.81
CA PHE A 190 1.86 0.66 -34.10
C PHE A 190 0.96 0.15 -35.24
N GLY A 191 -0.34 -0.11 -35.00
CA GLY A 191 -1.28 -0.57 -36.01
C GLY A 191 -1.11 -2.04 -36.44
N ILE A 192 -0.27 -2.81 -35.76
CA ILE A 192 -0.09 -4.25 -36.00
C ILE A 192 -1.36 -5.01 -35.60
N ILE A 193 -1.99 -4.59 -34.50
CA ILE A 193 -3.34 -5.02 -34.08
C ILE A 193 -4.30 -3.86 -34.35
N GLY A 194 -5.39 -4.12 -35.08
CA GLY A 194 -6.41 -3.11 -35.39
C GLY A 194 -6.22 -2.32 -36.69
N GLY A 195 -5.09 -2.51 -37.39
CA GLY A 195 -4.90 -2.07 -38.78
C GLY A 195 -4.52 -0.60 -39.01
N GLU A 196 -4.61 0.25 -37.99
CA GLU A 196 -4.23 1.67 -38.07
C GLU A 196 -3.36 2.09 -36.88
N ALA A 197 -2.26 2.80 -37.16
CA ALA A 197 -1.43 3.37 -36.11
C ALA A 197 -2.18 4.51 -35.42
N VAL A 198 -2.29 4.44 -34.09
CA VAL A 198 -3.13 5.36 -33.31
C VAL A 198 -2.52 6.76 -33.18
N GLY A 199 -1.19 6.83 -33.14
CA GLY A 199 -0.47 8.08 -32.89
C GLY A 199 -0.86 8.75 -31.57
N PHE A 200 -0.75 10.08 -31.50
CA PHE A 200 -1.05 10.88 -30.30
C PHE A 200 -2.45 11.53 -30.33
N LYS A 201 -3.38 11.02 -31.15
CA LYS A 201 -4.70 11.64 -31.33
C LYS A 201 -5.43 11.87 -30.00
N ASN A 202 -5.39 10.90 -29.08
CA ASN A 202 -6.08 11.03 -27.79
C ASN A 202 -5.44 12.07 -26.85
N PHE A 203 -4.19 12.48 -27.09
CA PHE A 203 -3.53 13.57 -26.36
C PHE A 203 -3.89 14.97 -26.86
N THR A 204 -4.62 15.09 -27.98
CA THR A 204 -5.02 16.36 -28.60
C THR A 204 -6.52 16.54 -28.73
N VAL A 205 -7.32 15.56 -28.31
CA VAL A 205 -8.79 15.64 -28.31
C VAL A 205 -9.26 16.61 -27.22
N GLY A 206 -10.22 17.48 -27.54
CA GLY A 206 -10.80 18.40 -26.56
C GLY A 206 -9.76 19.34 -25.96
N ASP A 207 -9.72 19.41 -24.64
CA ASP A 207 -8.73 20.16 -23.85
C ASP A 207 -7.57 19.28 -23.34
N ALA A 208 -7.40 18.08 -23.91
CA ALA A 208 -6.19 17.29 -23.72
C ALA A 208 -4.94 18.06 -24.21
N PRO A 209 -3.75 17.81 -23.61
CA PRO A 209 -3.42 16.66 -22.78
C PRO A 209 -3.71 16.84 -21.28
N PHE A 210 -4.02 18.05 -20.81
CA PHE A 210 -4.28 18.37 -19.40
C PHE A 210 -5.73 18.82 -19.20
N HIS A 211 -6.66 17.85 -19.24
CA HIS A 211 -8.09 18.13 -19.03
C HIS A 211 -8.32 18.72 -17.63
N GLY A 212 -9.06 19.82 -17.54
CA GLY A 212 -9.27 20.54 -16.27
C GLY A 212 -8.01 21.22 -15.70
N GLY A 213 -6.90 21.24 -16.45
CA GLY A 213 -5.68 21.95 -16.13
C GLY A 213 -4.88 21.40 -14.94
N PHE A 214 -4.03 22.26 -14.37
CA PHE A 214 -3.10 21.90 -13.29
C PHE A 214 -3.82 21.41 -12.02
N MET A 215 -4.95 22.04 -11.66
CA MET A 215 -5.67 21.67 -10.44
C MET A 215 -6.36 20.31 -10.55
N ALA A 216 -6.90 19.95 -11.73
CA ALA A 216 -7.41 18.60 -11.98
C ALA A 216 -6.28 17.56 -11.91
N THR A 217 -5.11 17.88 -12.45
CA THR A 217 -3.90 17.05 -12.36
C THR A 217 -3.47 16.84 -10.90
N LEU A 218 -3.44 17.90 -10.08
CA LEU A 218 -3.19 17.78 -8.64
C LEU A 218 -4.26 16.94 -7.93
N GLY A 219 -5.53 17.07 -8.32
CA GLY A 219 -6.64 16.30 -7.76
C GLY A 219 -6.47 14.79 -7.88
N ILE A 220 -5.76 14.31 -8.91
CA ILE A 220 -5.52 12.88 -9.12
C ILE A 220 -4.20 12.38 -8.51
N PHE A 221 -3.39 13.25 -7.87
CA PHE A 221 -2.19 12.84 -7.14
C PHE A 221 -2.52 11.87 -5.99
N MET A 222 -3.70 12.02 -5.39
CA MET A 222 -4.16 11.10 -4.35
C MET A 222 -4.39 9.69 -4.91
N ALA A 223 -5.08 9.58 -6.05
CA ALA A 223 -5.32 8.30 -6.72
C ALA A 223 -4.00 7.65 -7.20
N ALA A 224 -3.07 8.45 -7.74
CA ALA A 224 -1.74 7.99 -8.10
C ALA A 224 -0.98 7.49 -6.85
N GLY A 225 -0.99 8.25 -5.75
CA GLY A 225 -0.36 7.88 -4.48
C GLY A 225 -0.92 6.58 -3.91
N PHE A 226 -2.24 6.44 -3.86
CA PHE A 226 -2.91 5.19 -3.49
C PHE A 226 -2.45 4.01 -4.34
N SER A 227 -2.26 4.21 -5.64
CA SER A 227 -1.76 3.17 -6.55
C SER A 227 -0.34 2.71 -6.23
N PHE A 228 0.49 3.55 -5.59
CA PHE A 228 1.87 3.20 -5.23
C PHE A 228 2.04 2.75 -3.77
N GLN A 229 0.96 2.75 -2.97
CA GLN A 229 1.00 2.22 -1.61
C GLN A 229 1.39 0.75 -1.59
N GLY A 230 1.93 0.30 -0.46
CA GLY A 230 2.50 -1.04 -0.33
C GLY A 230 3.95 -1.15 -0.76
N THR A 231 4.52 -0.13 -1.41
CA THR A 231 5.97 -0.10 -1.68
C THR A 231 6.77 -0.02 -0.38
N GLU A 232 6.24 0.68 0.63
CA GLU A 232 6.81 0.80 1.98
C GLU A 232 6.79 -0.50 2.80
N LEU A 233 6.04 -1.53 2.37
CA LEU A 233 6.10 -2.86 3.00
C LEU A 233 7.50 -3.45 2.95
N LEU A 234 8.36 -2.98 2.02
CA LEU A 234 9.78 -3.31 2.00
C LEU A 234 10.45 -3.05 3.36
N GLY A 235 10.13 -1.94 4.03
CA GLY A 235 10.73 -1.60 5.33
C GLY A 235 10.25 -2.52 6.45
N VAL A 236 8.98 -2.95 6.42
CA VAL A 236 8.43 -3.90 7.41
C VAL A 236 9.03 -5.29 7.17
N ALA A 237 9.12 -5.71 5.90
CA ALA A 237 9.70 -6.99 5.51
C ALA A 237 11.21 -7.09 5.82
N ALA A 238 11.91 -5.96 5.96
CA ALA A 238 13.32 -5.93 6.35
C ALA A 238 13.57 -6.59 7.71
N GLY A 239 12.67 -6.41 8.68
CA GLY A 239 12.78 -7.05 10.00
C GLY A 239 12.60 -8.57 9.98
N GLU A 240 12.09 -9.13 8.87
CA GLU A 240 11.92 -10.57 8.67
C GLU A 240 12.91 -11.15 7.64
N SER A 241 13.83 -10.34 7.10
CA SER A 241 14.79 -10.77 6.06
C SER A 241 16.02 -11.46 6.66
N GLU A 242 16.48 -12.56 6.05
CA GLU A 242 17.71 -13.27 6.46
C GLU A 242 18.98 -12.47 6.13
N GLU A 243 19.00 -11.74 5.01
CA GLU A 243 20.13 -10.91 4.55
C GLU A 243 19.64 -9.50 4.16
N PRO A 244 19.21 -8.66 5.13
CA PRO A 244 18.60 -7.36 4.84
C PRO A 244 19.54 -6.44 4.05
N GLU A 245 20.84 -6.43 4.37
CA GLU A 245 21.87 -5.63 3.70
C GLU A 245 21.99 -5.91 2.19
N ARG A 246 21.65 -7.12 1.75
CA ARG A 246 21.71 -7.52 0.34
C ARG A 246 20.33 -7.49 -0.33
N ASN A 247 19.31 -7.97 0.37
CA ASN A 247 17.98 -8.16 -0.18
C ASN A 247 17.21 -6.85 -0.31
N ILE A 248 17.32 -5.95 0.68
CA ILE A 248 16.63 -4.66 0.66
C ILE A 248 17.13 -3.75 -0.47
N PRO A 249 18.44 -3.58 -0.70
CA PRO A 249 18.92 -2.79 -1.84
C PRO A 249 18.54 -3.37 -3.20
N ARG A 250 18.47 -4.71 -3.32
CA ARG A 250 18.01 -5.37 -4.55
C ARG A 250 16.54 -5.05 -4.81
N ALA A 251 15.68 -5.17 -3.80
CA ALA A 251 14.27 -4.83 -3.91
C ALA A 251 14.07 -3.33 -4.20
N ALA A 252 14.82 -2.44 -3.55
CA ALA A 252 14.77 -1.00 -3.81
C ALA A 252 15.12 -0.64 -5.26
N ARG A 253 16.09 -1.32 -5.88
CA ARG A 253 16.39 -1.13 -7.31
C ARG A 253 15.27 -1.60 -8.23
N GLN A 254 14.54 -2.64 -7.85
CA GLN A 254 13.40 -3.12 -8.63
C GLN A 254 12.22 -2.15 -8.61
N ILE A 255 12.07 -1.31 -7.58
CA ILE A 255 10.99 -0.34 -7.47
C ILE A 255 10.96 0.62 -8.66
N PHE A 256 12.12 1.05 -9.17
CA PHE A 256 12.20 1.85 -10.40
C PHE A 256 11.49 1.17 -11.57
N TRP A 257 11.82 -0.10 -11.84
CA TRP A 257 11.21 -0.86 -12.93
C TRP A 257 9.73 -1.12 -12.69
N ARG A 258 9.30 -1.31 -11.44
CA ARG A 258 7.89 -1.47 -11.08
C ARG A 258 7.09 -0.20 -11.38
N ILE A 259 7.61 0.96 -10.99
CA ILE A 259 7.00 2.27 -11.25
C ILE A 259 6.88 2.53 -12.76
N LEU A 260 7.97 2.30 -13.48
CA LEU A 260 8.02 2.52 -14.92
C LEU A 260 7.06 1.57 -15.67
N LEU A 261 7.20 0.26 -15.44
CA LEU A 261 6.49 -0.75 -16.22
C LEU A 261 5.01 -0.83 -15.85
N PHE A 262 4.68 -0.97 -14.56
CA PHE A 262 3.30 -1.23 -14.16
C PHE A 262 2.43 0.02 -14.20
N TYR A 263 3.00 1.21 -14.00
CA TYR A 263 2.21 2.43 -13.86
C TYR A 263 2.42 3.38 -15.03
N VAL A 264 3.63 3.89 -15.22
CA VAL A 264 3.89 4.94 -16.23
C VAL A 264 3.60 4.43 -17.64
N LEU A 265 4.13 3.26 -18.02
CA LEU A 265 3.88 2.67 -19.33
C LEU A 265 2.42 2.24 -19.50
N SER A 266 1.80 1.64 -18.48
CA SER A 266 0.39 1.26 -18.57
C SER A 266 -0.52 2.46 -18.79
N VAL A 267 -0.37 3.52 -17.99
CA VAL A 267 -1.14 4.76 -18.13
C VAL A 267 -0.87 5.44 -19.47
N PHE A 268 0.39 5.44 -19.92
CA PHE A 268 0.75 5.97 -21.25
C PHE A 268 0.05 5.21 -22.38
N VAL A 269 0.07 3.88 -22.35
CA VAL A 269 -0.61 3.02 -23.34
C VAL A 269 -2.12 3.27 -23.32
N ILE A 270 -2.74 3.32 -22.14
CA ILE A 270 -4.17 3.63 -22.03
C ILE A 270 -4.48 5.01 -22.60
N GLY A 271 -3.70 6.03 -22.23
CA GLY A 271 -3.90 7.41 -22.68
C GLY A 271 -3.71 7.59 -24.19
N LEU A 272 -2.88 6.76 -24.83
CA LEU A 272 -2.76 6.72 -26.29
C LEU A 272 -3.96 6.01 -26.94
N LEU A 273 -4.46 4.92 -26.35
CA LEU A 273 -5.45 4.05 -26.99
C LEU A 273 -6.90 4.44 -26.72
N ILE A 274 -7.21 4.98 -25.55
CA ILE A 274 -8.56 5.29 -25.09
C ILE A 274 -8.69 6.80 -24.85
N PRO A 275 -9.66 7.49 -25.49
CA PRO A 275 -9.87 8.91 -25.23
C PRO A 275 -10.41 9.13 -23.81
N TYR A 276 -9.94 10.17 -23.13
CA TYR A 276 -10.41 10.51 -21.78
C TYR A 276 -11.90 10.84 -21.71
N THR A 277 -12.50 11.23 -22.84
CA THR A 277 -13.94 11.49 -23.00
C THR A 277 -14.79 10.22 -23.01
N ASN A 278 -14.19 9.03 -22.99
CA ASN A 278 -14.94 7.77 -22.93
C ASN A 278 -15.68 7.66 -21.58
N HIS A 279 -17.01 7.61 -21.63
CA HIS A 279 -17.86 7.54 -20.44
C HIS A 279 -17.58 6.32 -19.55
N ASN A 280 -17.06 5.22 -20.09
CA ASN A 280 -16.70 4.03 -19.32
C ASN A 280 -15.46 4.25 -18.44
N LEU A 281 -14.69 5.33 -18.65
CA LEU A 281 -13.60 5.71 -17.75
C LEU A 281 -14.11 6.45 -16.50
N ALA A 282 -15.32 7.02 -16.54
CA ALA A 282 -15.88 7.72 -15.41
C ALA A 282 -16.18 6.74 -14.25
N SER A 283 -15.97 7.20 -13.02
CA SER A 283 -16.29 6.40 -11.83
C SER A 283 -17.80 6.28 -11.66
N GLY A 284 -18.33 5.06 -11.73
CA GLY A 284 -19.73 4.71 -11.41
C GLY A 284 -19.79 3.47 -10.52
N ASP A 285 -21.00 3.03 -10.15
CA ASP A 285 -21.19 1.86 -9.27
C ASP A 285 -20.73 0.52 -9.87
N VAL A 286 -20.58 0.48 -11.19
CA VAL A 286 -19.92 -0.61 -11.91
C VAL A 286 -18.63 -0.04 -12.48
N ALA A 287 -17.49 -0.50 -11.96
CA ALA A 287 -16.19 -0.07 -12.45
C ALA A 287 -15.86 -0.78 -13.76
N VAL A 288 -15.54 -0.01 -14.81
CA VAL A 288 -14.92 -0.56 -16.01
C VAL A 288 -13.44 -0.21 -15.97
N SER A 289 -12.59 -1.24 -15.90
CA SER A 289 -11.15 -1.04 -15.91
C SER A 289 -10.69 -0.51 -17.28
N PRO A 290 -9.78 0.47 -17.33
CA PRO A 290 -9.21 0.89 -18.61
C PRO A 290 -8.44 -0.23 -19.33
N PHE A 291 -7.91 -1.19 -18.58
CA PHE A 291 -7.27 -2.39 -19.14
C PHE A 291 -8.29 -3.24 -19.91
N THR A 292 -9.49 -3.39 -19.36
CA THR A 292 -10.62 -4.05 -20.05
C THR A 292 -10.94 -3.35 -21.35
N LEU A 293 -11.02 -2.02 -21.37
CA LEU A 293 -11.35 -1.25 -22.57
C LEU A 293 -10.31 -1.42 -23.69
N VAL A 294 -9.03 -1.47 -23.34
CA VAL A 294 -7.95 -1.71 -24.31
C VAL A 294 -8.03 -3.13 -24.87
N PHE A 295 -8.23 -4.14 -24.03
CA PHE A 295 -8.34 -5.53 -24.52
C PHE A 295 -9.61 -5.78 -25.35
N ASP A 296 -10.71 -5.13 -25.00
CA ASP A 296 -11.93 -5.14 -25.80
C ASP A 296 -11.67 -4.50 -27.17
N LYS A 297 -11.01 -3.34 -27.19
CA LYS A 297 -10.56 -2.67 -28.43
C LYS A 297 -9.55 -3.50 -29.23
N ALA A 298 -8.77 -4.37 -28.59
CA ALA A 298 -7.87 -5.32 -29.25
C ALA A 298 -8.60 -6.50 -29.91
N GLY A 299 -9.91 -6.65 -29.71
CA GLY A 299 -10.71 -7.76 -30.23
C GLY A 299 -10.54 -9.06 -29.45
N ILE A 300 -10.05 -9.00 -28.20
CA ILE A 300 -9.87 -10.20 -27.38
C ILE A 300 -11.23 -10.68 -26.86
N ALA A 301 -11.63 -11.87 -27.28
CA ALA A 301 -12.85 -12.51 -26.78
C ALA A 301 -12.81 -12.66 -25.26
N PHE A 302 -13.92 -12.37 -24.59
CA PHE A 302 -14.06 -12.40 -23.13
C PHE A 302 -13.10 -11.47 -22.36
N ALA A 303 -12.54 -10.43 -23.01
CA ALA A 303 -11.64 -9.45 -22.39
C ALA A 303 -12.17 -8.92 -21.04
N ALA A 304 -13.45 -8.54 -21.01
CA ALA A 304 -14.10 -8.02 -19.81
C ALA A 304 -14.16 -9.04 -18.66
N SER A 305 -14.60 -10.28 -18.93
CA SER A 305 -14.64 -11.32 -17.92
C SER A 305 -13.25 -11.71 -17.41
N VAL A 306 -12.26 -11.85 -18.30
CA VAL A 306 -10.88 -12.18 -17.91
C VAL A 306 -10.28 -11.07 -17.04
N MET A 307 -10.44 -9.81 -17.46
CA MET A 307 -9.89 -8.69 -16.68
C MET A 307 -10.58 -8.50 -15.36
N ASN A 308 -11.91 -8.61 -15.28
CA ASN A 308 -12.59 -8.54 -14.00
C ASN A 308 -12.14 -9.68 -13.06
N ALA A 309 -11.86 -10.88 -13.59
CA ALA A 309 -11.29 -11.96 -12.78
C ALA A 309 -9.87 -11.62 -12.28
N VAL A 310 -9.01 -11.05 -13.13
CA VAL A 310 -7.68 -10.56 -12.73
C VAL A 310 -7.80 -9.50 -11.63
N ILE A 311 -8.74 -8.56 -11.77
CA ILE A 311 -8.98 -7.51 -10.78
C ILE A 311 -9.40 -8.13 -9.45
N LEU A 312 -10.29 -9.12 -9.42
CA LEU A 312 -10.65 -9.81 -8.17
C LEU A 312 -9.42 -10.45 -7.50
N THR A 313 -8.50 -11.05 -8.27
CA THR A 313 -7.25 -11.58 -7.71
C THR A 313 -6.35 -10.47 -7.18
N ALA A 314 -6.33 -9.30 -7.83
CA ALA A 314 -5.59 -8.14 -7.38
C ALA A 314 -6.13 -7.61 -6.04
N VAL A 315 -7.45 -7.51 -5.93
CA VAL A 315 -8.17 -7.05 -4.75
C VAL A 315 -7.96 -7.99 -3.57
N LEU A 316 -8.11 -9.30 -3.79
CA LEU A 316 -7.84 -10.32 -2.77
C LEU A 316 -6.39 -10.25 -2.26
N SER A 317 -5.43 -10.05 -3.15
CA SER A 317 -4.01 -9.92 -2.81
C SER A 317 -3.70 -8.66 -2.00
N ALA A 318 -4.23 -7.50 -2.41
CA ALA A 318 -4.06 -6.25 -1.68
C ALA A 318 -4.69 -6.32 -0.28
N GLY A 319 -5.95 -6.79 -0.19
CA GLY A 319 -6.64 -6.98 1.09
C GLY A 319 -5.95 -8.01 2.01
N ASN A 320 -5.44 -9.11 1.44
CA ASN A 320 -4.69 -10.12 2.16
C ASN A 320 -3.38 -9.56 2.72
N SER A 321 -2.62 -8.80 1.92
CA SER A 321 -1.39 -8.12 2.34
C SER A 321 -1.65 -7.05 3.40
N GLY A 322 -2.73 -6.27 3.24
CA GLY A 322 -3.15 -5.28 4.22
C GLY A 322 -3.54 -5.89 5.56
N MET A 323 -4.25 -7.02 5.55
CA MET A 323 -4.61 -7.73 6.77
C MET A 323 -3.39 -8.32 7.48
N TYR A 324 -2.45 -8.87 6.70
CA TYR A 324 -1.16 -9.37 7.19
C TYR A 324 -0.34 -8.26 7.86
N ALA A 325 -0.21 -7.10 7.22
CA ALA A 325 0.57 -5.96 7.70
C ALA A 325 -0.06 -5.33 8.95
N SER A 326 -1.38 -5.10 8.91
CA SER A 326 -2.15 -4.51 10.02
C SER A 326 -2.03 -5.32 11.29
N ALA A 327 -2.22 -6.64 11.19
CA ALA A 327 -2.21 -7.52 12.35
C ALA A 327 -0.82 -7.57 13.03
N ARG A 328 0.26 -7.49 12.23
CA ARG A 328 1.64 -7.45 12.73
C ARG A 328 2.00 -6.11 13.34
N MET A 329 1.58 -5.01 12.72
CA MET A 329 1.80 -3.67 13.26
C MET A 329 1.12 -3.52 14.63
N LEU A 330 -0.14 -3.95 14.78
CA LEU A 330 -0.81 -3.94 16.08
C LEU A 330 -0.13 -4.85 17.11
N TRP A 331 0.30 -6.04 16.70
CA TRP A 331 0.99 -6.97 17.57
C TRP A 331 2.32 -6.38 18.10
N ASP A 332 3.12 -5.79 17.23
CA ASP A 332 4.39 -5.13 17.59
C ASP A 332 4.16 -3.93 18.52
N MET A 333 3.19 -3.06 18.18
CA MET A 333 2.81 -1.94 19.04
C MET A 333 2.33 -2.41 20.43
N ALA A 334 1.59 -3.52 20.51
CA ALA A 334 1.14 -4.06 21.79
C ALA A 334 2.30 -4.58 22.64
N ARG A 335 3.32 -5.20 22.02
CA ARG A 335 4.55 -5.62 22.72
C ARG A 335 5.36 -4.45 23.25
N GLN A 336 5.38 -3.33 22.52
CA GLN A 336 6.04 -2.09 22.92
C GLN A 336 5.23 -1.25 23.93
N GLY A 337 4.07 -1.74 24.40
CA GLY A 337 3.19 -1.00 25.31
C GLY A 337 2.50 0.21 24.67
N LYS A 338 2.51 0.30 23.33
CA LYS A 338 1.85 1.34 22.52
C LYS A 338 0.42 0.96 22.10
N ALA A 339 0.00 -0.28 22.35
CA ALA A 339 -1.37 -0.75 22.13
C ALA A 339 -1.81 -1.71 23.26
N PRO A 340 -3.12 -1.99 23.41
CA PRO A 340 -3.62 -2.89 24.46
C PRO A 340 -2.94 -4.27 24.44
N LYS A 341 -2.51 -4.77 25.62
CA LYS A 341 -1.78 -6.05 25.77
C LYS A 341 -2.49 -7.25 25.13
N ALA A 342 -3.82 -7.22 25.06
CA ALA A 342 -4.62 -8.26 24.43
C ALA A 342 -4.29 -8.46 22.94
N LEU A 343 -3.86 -7.41 22.23
CA LEU A 343 -3.51 -7.46 20.80
C LEU A 343 -2.14 -8.11 20.55
N GLY A 344 -1.29 -8.19 21.57
CA GLY A 344 0.01 -8.87 21.51
C GLY A 344 -0.06 -10.38 21.67
N ARG A 345 -1.25 -10.96 21.94
CA ARG A 345 -1.42 -12.40 22.18
C ARG A 345 -1.41 -13.19 20.87
N LEU A 346 -0.56 -14.21 20.78
CA LEU A 346 -0.50 -15.15 19.66
C LEU A 346 -1.30 -16.43 19.96
N ASN A 347 -1.90 -17.02 18.93
CA ASN A 347 -2.46 -18.38 19.03
C ASN A 347 -1.35 -19.45 18.87
N LYS A 348 -1.69 -20.74 19.01
CA LYS A 348 -0.75 -21.87 18.83
C LYS A 348 -0.05 -21.90 17.45
N ARG A 349 -0.62 -21.24 16.45
CA ARG A 349 -0.09 -21.13 15.08
C ARG A 349 0.85 -19.93 14.91
N GLY A 350 1.00 -19.06 15.91
CA GLY A 350 1.82 -17.85 15.85
C GLY A 350 1.10 -16.68 15.18
N VAL A 351 -0.23 -16.65 15.19
CA VAL A 351 -1.05 -15.60 14.55
C VAL A 351 -1.72 -14.70 15.62
N PRO A 352 -1.64 -13.36 15.51
CA PRO A 352 -2.28 -12.43 16.43
C PRO A 352 -3.78 -12.25 16.13
N VAL A 353 -4.60 -13.21 16.57
CA VAL A 353 -6.03 -13.29 16.22
C VAL A 353 -6.83 -12.06 16.67
N ASN A 354 -6.55 -11.51 17.85
CA ASN A 354 -7.26 -10.32 18.34
C ASN A 354 -7.01 -9.10 17.43
N ALA A 355 -5.78 -8.94 16.93
CA ALA A 355 -5.46 -7.88 15.98
C ALA A 355 -6.14 -8.10 14.63
N LEU A 356 -6.26 -9.36 14.17
CA LEU A 356 -7.02 -9.71 12.96
C LEU A 356 -8.50 -9.34 13.09
N ILE A 357 -9.13 -9.66 14.22
CA ILE A 357 -10.56 -9.37 14.44
C ILE A 357 -10.82 -7.86 14.42
N ILE A 358 -10.01 -7.07 15.13
CA ILE A 358 -10.17 -5.61 15.13
C ILE A 358 -9.95 -5.03 13.73
N THR A 359 -8.96 -5.53 12.99
CA THR A 359 -8.70 -5.10 11.62
C THR A 359 -9.87 -5.47 10.69
N ALA A 360 -10.42 -6.69 10.82
CA ALA A 360 -11.58 -7.13 10.05
C ALA A 360 -12.84 -6.32 10.37
N ALA A 361 -13.00 -5.89 11.64
CA ALA A 361 -14.09 -5.02 12.03
C ALA A 361 -14.05 -3.68 11.27
N VAL A 362 -12.88 -3.08 11.09
CA VAL A 362 -12.72 -1.88 10.24
C VAL A 362 -13.05 -2.18 8.77
N GLY A 363 -12.71 -3.38 8.28
CA GLY A 363 -13.09 -3.85 6.94
C GLY A 363 -14.60 -3.83 6.68
N THR A 364 -15.43 -3.95 7.72
CA THR A 364 -16.90 -3.87 7.59
C THR A 364 -17.39 -2.47 7.20
N LEU A 365 -16.54 -1.43 7.22
CA LEU A 365 -16.88 -0.12 6.64
C LEU A 365 -17.23 -0.21 5.15
N ALA A 366 -16.75 -1.23 4.44
CA ALA A 366 -17.18 -1.52 3.06
C ALA A 366 -18.70 -1.75 2.95
N PHE A 367 -19.38 -2.16 4.03
CA PHE A 367 -20.81 -2.45 4.03
C PHE A 367 -21.65 -1.18 3.87
N LEU A 368 -21.06 -0.01 4.12
CA LEU A 368 -21.67 1.29 3.82
C LEU A 368 -21.97 1.43 2.31
N ALA A 369 -21.32 0.67 1.44
CA ALA A 369 -21.60 0.65 0.01
C ALA A 369 -23.07 0.30 -0.30
N SER A 370 -23.69 -0.55 0.52
CA SER A 370 -25.13 -0.88 0.39
C SER A 370 -26.07 0.28 0.74
N LEU A 371 -25.58 1.31 1.43
CA LEU A 371 -26.38 2.47 1.85
C LEU A 371 -26.13 3.71 0.98
N PHE A 372 -24.87 3.93 0.57
CA PHE A 372 -24.44 5.16 -0.10
C PHE A 372 -24.00 4.97 -1.56
N GLY A 373 -23.94 3.73 -2.05
CA GLY A 373 -23.43 3.39 -3.39
C GLY A 373 -21.98 2.90 -3.36
N ASP A 374 -21.65 1.94 -4.23
CA ASP A 374 -20.36 1.27 -4.24
C ASP A 374 -19.24 2.20 -4.68
N GLY A 375 -19.47 2.98 -5.74
CA GLY A 375 -18.45 3.91 -6.26
C GLY A 375 -18.14 5.03 -5.28
N VAL A 376 -19.18 5.55 -4.61
CA VAL A 376 -19.04 6.62 -3.61
C VAL A 376 -18.20 6.15 -2.43
N VAL A 377 -18.55 5.00 -1.85
CA VAL A 377 -17.84 4.43 -0.70
C VAL A 377 -16.42 4.00 -1.05
N TYR A 378 -16.20 3.45 -2.25
CA TYR A 378 -14.86 3.17 -2.75
C TYR A 378 -13.99 4.43 -2.78
N VAL A 379 -14.48 5.54 -3.35
CA VAL A 379 -13.73 6.81 -3.42
C VAL A 379 -13.46 7.39 -2.02
N TRP A 380 -14.42 7.32 -1.10
CA TRP A 380 -14.22 7.76 0.29
C TRP A 380 -13.12 6.97 0.99
N LEU A 381 -13.16 5.64 0.90
CA LEU A 381 -12.17 4.77 1.54
C LEU A 381 -10.80 4.88 0.86
N LEU A 382 -10.76 5.03 -0.47
CA LEU A 382 -9.54 5.31 -1.22
C LEU A 382 -8.88 6.61 -0.76
N ASN A 383 -9.65 7.68 -0.61
CA ASN A 383 -9.14 8.97 -0.15
C ASN A 383 -8.65 8.91 1.30
N ALA A 384 -9.36 8.23 2.19
CA ALA A 384 -8.97 8.07 3.59
C ALA A 384 -7.68 7.24 3.73
N SER A 385 -7.57 6.11 3.02
CA SER A 385 -6.33 5.30 2.95
C SER A 385 -5.20 6.09 2.29
N GLY A 386 -5.48 6.75 1.17
CA GLY A 386 -4.59 7.66 0.48
C GLY A 386 -3.92 8.66 1.42
N MET A 387 -4.74 9.45 2.12
CA MET A 387 -4.30 10.45 3.10
C MET A 387 -3.36 9.85 4.14
N SER A 388 -3.74 8.74 4.76
CA SER A 388 -2.91 8.08 5.77
C SER A 388 -1.61 7.51 5.20
N GLY A 389 -1.61 7.03 3.96
CA GLY A 389 -0.40 6.62 3.24
C GLY A 389 0.59 7.78 3.08
N PHE A 390 0.11 8.94 2.62
CA PHE A 390 0.96 10.14 2.48
C PHE A 390 1.49 10.65 3.83
N ILE A 391 0.71 10.56 4.92
CA ILE A 391 1.18 10.88 6.27
C ILE A 391 2.31 9.93 6.69
N ALA A 392 2.19 8.62 6.40
CA ALA A 392 3.24 7.65 6.68
C ALA A 392 4.52 7.96 5.89
N TRP A 393 4.38 8.31 4.61
CA TRP A 393 5.49 8.70 3.73
C TRP A 393 6.18 10.00 4.16
N LEU A 394 5.43 11.00 4.65
CA LEU A 394 6.02 12.17 5.33
C LEU A 394 6.88 11.73 6.52
N GLY A 395 6.37 10.81 7.33
CA GLY A 395 7.11 10.21 8.44
C GLY A 395 8.44 9.61 7.99
N ILE A 396 8.44 8.81 6.92
CA ILE A 396 9.65 8.20 6.34
C ILE A 396 10.65 9.28 5.91
N ALA A 397 10.21 10.32 5.21
CA ALA A 397 11.07 11.41 4.76
C ALA A 397 11.73 12.15 5.94
N ILE A 398 10.96 12.47 6.99
CA ILE A 398 11.47 13.09 8.22
C ILE A 398 12.49 12.17 8.89
N CYS A 399 12.17 10.89 9.04
CA CYS A 399 13.05 9.91 9.67
C CYS A 399 14.39 9.80 8.94
N HIS A 400 14.37 9.72 7.61
CA HIS A 400 15.60 9.61 6.83
C HIS A 400 16.46 10.86 6.91
N TYR A 401 15.84 12.04 6.82
CA TYR A 401 16.51 13.32 7.01
C TYR A 401 17.22 13.39 8.37
N ARG A 402 16.50 13.02 9.43
CA ARG A 402 17.04 13.03 10.80
C ARG A 402 18.09 11.95 11.04
N PHE A 403 17.88 10.73 10.54
CA PHE A 403 18.83 9.64 10.60
C PHE A 403 20.19 10.05 10.05
N ARG A 404 20.22 10.60 8.83
CA ARG A 404 21.49 11.01 8.20
C ARG A 404 22.20 12.14 8.93
N LYS A 405 21.44 13.11 9.44
CA LYS A 405 21.99 14.20 10.25
C LYS A 405 22.55 13.69 11.57
N ALA A 406 21.86 12.78 12.24
CA ALA A 406 22.31 12.16 13.50
C ALA A 406 23.55 11.30 13.29
N TYR A 407 23.57 10.48 12.23
CA TYR A 407 24.70 9.61 11.89
C TYR A 407 26.02 10.39 11.72
N VAL A 408 25.97 11.51 11.00
CA VAL A 408 27.13 12.41 10.83
C VAL A 408 27.45 13.17 12.12
N ALA A 409 26.44 13.65 12.85
CA ALA A 409 26.64 14.40 14.09
C ALA A 409 27.33 13.58 15.19
N GLN A 410 27.11 12.25 15.18
CA GLN A 410 27.77 11.29 16.07
C GLN A 410 29.13 10.81 15.55
N GLY A 411 29.67 11.43 14.49
CA GLY A 411 31.02 11.17 13.98
C GLY A 411 31.20 9.90 13.14
N LYS A 412 30.10 9.25 12.72
CA LYS A 412 30.16 8.03 11.88
C LYS A 412 30.39 8.36 10.39
N ASP A 413 31.19 7.57 9.68
CA ASP A 413 31.43 7.77 8.24
C ASP A 413 30.32 7.14 7.41
N LEU A 414 29.76 7.92 6.47
CA LEU A 414 28.70 7.48 5.56
C LEU A 414 29.11 6.30 4.64
N LYS A 415 30.41 6.00 4.55
CA LYS A 415 30.93 4.82 3.85
C LYS A 415 30.61 3.51 4.58
N ASP A 416 30.36 3.57 5.88
CA ASP A 416 30.07 2.40 6.71
C ASP A 416 28.60 1.96 6.60
N LEU A 417 27.76 2.71 5.88
CA LEU A 417 26.38 2.31 5.63
C LEU A 417 26.29 1.19 4.59
N PRO A 418 25.56 0.09 4.86
CA PRO A 418 25.39 -1.01 3.90
C PRO A 418 24.74 -0.58 2.58
N TYR A 419 23.88 0.43 2.64
CA TYR A 419 23.28 1.05 1.47
C TYR A 419 23.26 2.57 1.64
N LYS A 420 23.58 3.29 0.56
CA LYS A 420 23.62 4.75 0.54
C LYS A 420 22.62 5.32 -0.47
N ALA A 421 21.61 6.03 0.03
CA ALA A 421 20.70 6.84 -0.76
C ALA A 421 21.48 7.97 -1.45
N LYS A 422 21.59 7.89 -2.78
CA LYS A 422 22.46 8.76 -3.58
C LYS A 422 22.06 10.24 -3.56
N TRP A 423 20.76 10.51 -3.47
CA TRP A 423 20.19 11.86 -3.64
C TRP A 423 19.94 12.59 -2.33
N PHE A 424 20.60 12.20 -1.23
CA PHE A 424 20.47 12.92 0.04
C PHE A 424 21.16 14.31 -0.03
N PRO A 425 20.55 15.42 0.45
CA PRO A 425 19.24 15.51 1.11
C PRO A 425 18.06 15.82 0.18
N PHE A 426 18.30 16.02 -1.12
CA PHE A 426 17.25 16.37 -2.08
C PHE A 426 16.08 15.37 -2.09
N GLY A 427 16.36 14.07 -2.13
CA GLY A 427 15.34 13.01 -2.19
C GLY A 427 14.28 13.10 -1.08
N PRO A 428 14.64 13.04 0.21
CA PRO A 428 13.67 13.15 1.29
C PRO A 428 13.01 14.54 1.35
N ILE A 429 13.69 15.63 1.00
CA ILE A 429 13.08 16.98 0.97
C ILE A 429 12.01 17.08 -0.14
N PHE A 430 12.33 16.63 -1.35
CA PHE A 430 11.38 16.59 -2.46
C PHE A 430 10.16 15.75 -2.10
N ALA A 431 10.38 14.57 -1.52
CA ALA A 431 9.30 13.71 -1.08
C ALA A 431 8.42 14.36 0.00
N PHE A 432 9.05 15.03 0.98
CA PHE A 432 8.34 15.75 2.03
C PHE A 432 7.46 16.87 1.47
N VAL A 433 8.01 17.72 0.60
CA VAL A 433 7.27 18.83 -0.02
C VAL A 433 6.12 18.30 -0.86
N LEU A 434 6.35 17.31 -1.72
CA LEU A 434 5.29 16.78 -2.58
C LEU A 434 4.17 16.10 -1.78
N CYS A 435 4.50 15.31 -0.76
CA CYS A 435 3.49 14.75 0.14
C CYS A 435 2.67 15.85 0.83
N GLY A 436 3.32 16.91 1.29
CA GLY A 436 2.64 18.08 1.87
C GLY A 436 1.69 18.76 0.88
N VAL A 437 2.12 18.93 -0.38
CA VAL A 437 1.26 19.46 -1.46
C VAL A 437 0.07 18.54 -1.71
N VAL A 438 0.24 17.21 -1.74
CA VAL A 438 -0.88 16.28 -1.95
C VAL A 438 -1.88 16.34 -0.79
N ILE A 439 -1.38 16.29 0.45
CA ILE A 439 -2.20 16.33 1.65
C ILE A 439 -3.01 17.63 1.72
N LEU A 440 -2.37 18.77 1.46
CA LEU A 440 -3.04 20.08 1.55
C LEU A 440 -3.91 20.37 0.32
N GLY A 441 -3.50 19.91 -0.86
CA GLY A 441 -4.16 20.18 -2.13
C GLY A 441 -5.27 19.21 -2.51
N GLN A 442 -5.44 18.09 -1.78
CA GLN A 442 -6.52 17.15 -2.03
C GLN A 442 -7.89 17.81 -1.87
N ASN A 443 -8.84 17.48 -2.75
CA ASN A 443 -10.21 17.99 -2.67
C ASN A 443 -10.30 19.53 -2.62
N TYR A 444 -9.38 20.22 -3.31
CA TYR A 444 -9.39 21.69 -3.42
C TYR A 444 -10.74 22.24 -3.90
N SER A 445 -11.45 21.49 -4.74
CA SER A 445 -12.77 21.84 -5.26
C SER A 445 -13.81 22.01 -4.15
N ALA A 446 -13.70 21.29 -3.03
CA ALA A 446 -14.59 21.45 -1.89
C ALA A 446 -14.44 22.82 -1.20
N PHE A 447 -13.31 23.50 -1.38
CA PHE A 447 -13.05 24.85 -0.86
C PHE A 447 -13.32 25.96 -1.88
N MET A 448 -13.28 25.65 -3.18
CA MET A 448 -13.44 26.65 -4.25
C MET A 448 -14.84 26.71 -4.87
N GLY A 449 -15.77 25.88 -4.40
CA GLY A 449 -17.17 25.94 -4.80
C GLY A 449 -17.88 27.22 -4.34
N LYS A 450 -19.13 27.42 -4.79
CA LYS A 450 -19.99 28.53 -4.33
C LYS A 450 -20.22 28.51 -2.81
N ALA A 451 -20.16 27.34 -2.21
CA ALA A 451 -20.15 27.11 -0.77
C ALA A 451 -19.14 26.01 -0.46
N ILE A 452 -18.58 26.03 0.76
CA ILE A 452 -17.64 25.00 1.22
C ILE A 452 -18.41 23.69 1.45
N ASP A 453 -18.00 22.62 0.78
CA ASP A 453 -18.54 21.28 1.03
C ASP A 453 -17.87 20.67 2.26
N TRP A 454 -18.39 21.02 3.43
CA TRP A 454 -17.88 20.53 4.72
C TRP A 454 -17.92 19.01 4.84
N ASN A 455 -18.87 18.32 4.18
CA ASN A 455 -18.93 16.86 4.18
C ASN A 455 -17.78 16.29 3.36
N GLY A 456 -17.55 16.80 2.14
CA GLY A 456 -16.42 16.40 1.29
C GLY A 456 -15.07 16.66 1.96
N VAL A 457 -14.93 17.81 2.65
CA VAL A 457 -13.73 18.15 3.43
C VAL A 457 -13.55 17.15 4.57
N LEU A 458 -14.57 16.93 5.40
CA LEU A 458 -14.47 15.97 6.51
C LEU A 458 -14.07 14.58 6.04
N VAL A 459 -14.71 14.06 4.98
CA VAL A 459 -14.42 12.72 4.44
C VAL A 459 -13.00 12.64 3.88
N SER A 460 -12.54 13.67 3.16
CA SER A 460 -11.21 13.65 2.53
C SER A 460 -10.06 13.85 3.52
N TYR A 461 -10.32 14.59 4.61
CA TYR A 461 -9.28 15.00 5.56
C TYR A 461 -9.35 14.30 6.92
N ILE A 462 -10.29 13.37 7.16
CA ILE A 462 -10.48 12.71 8.46
C ILE A 462 -9.20 12.08 9.05
N GLY A 463 -8.28 11.62 8.19
CA GLY A 463 -6.99 11.05 8.61
C GLY A 463 -6.08 12.05 9.31
N LEU A 464 -6.14 13.36 8.97
CA LEU A 464 -5.30 14.39 9.58
C LEU A 464 -5.67 14.68 11.04
N PRO A 465 -6.93 15.02 11.40
CA PRO A 465 -7.31 15.16 12.81
C PRO A 465 -7.03 13.91 13.62
N LEU A 466 -7.29 12.72 13.07
CA LEU A 466 -7.03 11.45 13.75
C LEU A 466 -5.53 11.29 14.06
N PHE A 467 -4.65 11.54 13.09
CA PHE A 467 -3.21 11.52 13.31
C PHE A 467 -2.75 12.58 14.33
N LEU A 468 -3.24 13.81 14.23
CA LEU A 468 -2.87 14.91 15.14
C LEU A 468 -3.32 14.64 16.57
N VAL A 469 -4.52 14.10 16.77
CA VAL A 469 -5.03 13.72 18.10
C VAL A 469 -4.16 12.64 18.72
N LEU A 470 -3.76 11.62 17.95
CA LEU A 470 -2.86 10.57 18.44
C LEU A 470 -1.47 11.13 18.77
N TRP A 471 -0.93 11.99 17.90
CA TRP A 471 0.40 12.57 18.08
C TRP A 471 0.47 13.53 19.25
N ILE A 472 -0.41 14.55 19.27
CA ILE A 472 -0.44 15.58 20.31
C ILE A 472 -0.91 14.97 21.63
N GLY A 473 -1.94 14.11 21.61
CA GLY A 473 -2.44 13.44 22.80
C GLY A 473 -1.37 12.61 23.50
N TYR A 474 -0.65 11.77 22.76
CA TYR A 474 0.46 11.00 23.32
C TYR A 474 1.59 11.90 23.83
N LYS A 475 1.92 12.96 23.07
CA LYS A 475 2.96 13.92 23.47
C LYS A 475 2.62 14.65 24.76
N LEU A 476 1.37 15.05 24.97
CA LEU A 476 0.92 15.73 26.18
C LEU A 476 0.90 14.77 27.39
N ILE A 477 0.42 13.53 27.21
CA ILE A 477 0.32 12.53 28.29
C ILE A 477 1.70 12.04 28.72
N LYS A 478 2.57 11.73 27.75
CA LYS A 478 3.91 11.16 28.00
C LYS A 478 5.02 12.21 28.08
N ARG A 479 4.70 13.49 27.82
CA ARG A 479 5.63 14.63 27.83
C ARG A 479 6.92 14.37 27.05
N THR A 480 6.79 13.73 25.88
CA THR A 480 7.92 13.35 25.05
C THR A 480 8.58 14.59 24.45
N LYS A 481 9.88 14.48 24.16
CA LYS A 481 10.69 15.52 23.54
C LYS A 481 11.26 15.02 22.22
N ILE A 482 11.59 15.97 21.35
CA ILE A 482 12.33 15.68 20.14
C ILE A 482 13.72 15.18 20.55
N VAL A 483 14.12 14.03 20.01
CA VAL A 483 15.43 13.42 20.29
C VAL A 483 16.52 14.31 19.70
N GLN A 484 17.58 14.62 20.46
CA GLN A 484 18.70 15.40 19.94
C GLN A 484 19.53 14.55 18.97
N LEU A 485 20.16 15.17 17.97
CA LEU A 485 20.91 14.43 16.94
C LEU A 485 22.04 13.57 17.53
N ASN A 486 22.69 14.06 18.58
CA ASN A 486 23.78 13.34 19.27
C ASN A 486 23.28 12.22 20.20
N GLU A 487 21.97 12.19 20.50
CA GLU A 487 21.31 11.23 21.40
C GLU A 487 20.44 10.23 20.63
N CYS A 488 20.31 10.36 19.31
CA CYS A 488 19.58 9.41 18.50
C CYS A 488 20.18 8.01 18.67
N ASP A 489 19.36 7.05 19.09
CA ASP A 489 19.77 5.67 19.24
C ASP A 489 20.04 5.05 17.86
N LEU A 490 21.32 4.91 17.52
CA LEU A 490 21.82 4.29 16.29
C LEU A 490 22.25 2.84 16.52
N GLU A 491 22.00 2.25 17.70
CA GLU A 491 22.35 0.86 18.02
C GLU A 491 21.17 -0.08 17.68
N ASN A 492 21.52 -1.32 17.28
CA ASN A 492 20.57 -2.33 16.80
C ASN A 492 19.93 -3.12 17.93
#